data_AF-A0A3D5ZD22-F1
#
_entry.id   AF-A0A3D5ZD22-F1
#
_cell.length_a   1.000
_cell.length_b   1.000
_cell.length_c   1.000
_cell.angle_alpha   90.00
_cell.angle_beta   90.00
_cell.angle_gamma   90.00
#
_symmetry.space_group_name_H-M   'P 1'
#
loop_
_entity.id
_entity.type
_entity.pdbx_description
1 polymer ?
#
loop_
_entity_poly.entity_id
_entity_poly.type
_entity_poly.pdbx_seq_one_letter_code
_entity_poly.pdbx_strand_id
1 'polypeptide(L)'
;GVINMVTVDGPEAGEVVFNHRDFAGLHFTGSTGVFRQLWKTIGTNIAKYRTYPRIVGETGGKDFIVAHPSAHPLEVATGISRGAFEFQGQKCS
;
A
#
# COMPACT_ATOMS: atom_id res chain seq x y z
N GLY A 1 -8.60 -22.18 -11.17
CA GLY A 1 -8.35 -20.75 -10.93
C GLY A 1 -7.41 -20.55 -9.76
N VAL A 2 -6.10 -20.79 -9.93
CA VAL A 2 -5.07 -20.51 -8.91
C VAL A 2 -4.98 -19.02 -8.63
N ILE A 3 -5.07 -18.20 -9.69
CA ILE A 3 -5.31 -16.76 -9.64
C ILE A 3 -6.60 -16.51 -10.42
N ASN A 4 -7.50 -15.68 -9.88
CA ASN A 4 -8.71 -15.24 -10.54
C ASN A 4 -8.69 -13.71 -10.60
N MET A 5 -8.66 -13.14 -11.81
CA MET A 5 -8.72 -11.69 -11.99
C MET A 5 -10.18 -11.25 -11.91
N VAL A 6 -10.49 -10.42 -10.93
CA VAL A 6 -11.84 -9.88 -10.69
C VAL A 6 -11.74 -8.36 -10.68
N THR A 7 -12.38 -7.70 -11.65
CA THR A 7 -12.43 -6.24 -11.73
C THR A 7 -13.74 -5.75 -11.15
N VAL A 8 -13.68 -5.20 -9.95
CA VAL A 8 -14.84 -4.73 -9.18
C VAL A 8 -14.40 -3.58 -8.29
N ASP A 9 -15.35 -2.81 -7.78
CA ASP A 9 -15.07 -1.77 -6.79
C ASP A 9 -14.47 -2.38 -5.50
N GLY A 10 -13.52 -1.67 -4.91
CA GLY A 10 -12.77 -2.15 -3.74
C GLY A 10 -13.65 -2.51 -2.54
N PRO A 11 -14.55 -1.60 -2.10
CA PRO A 11 -15.60 -1.89 -1.12
C PRO A 11 -16.42 -3.15 -1.39
N GLU A 12 -16.89 -3.36 -2.61
CA GLU A 12 -17.73 -4.51 -2.99
C GLU A 12 -16.92 -5.83 -2.91
N ALA A 13 -15.69 -5.86 -3.43
CA ALA A 13 -14.79 -6.99 -3.19
C ALA A 13 -14.53 -7.23 -1.70
N GLY A 14 -14.29 -6.16 -0.94
CA GLY A 14 -13.98 -6.22 0.48
C GLY A 14 -15.10 -6.85 1.30
N GLU A 15 -16.35 -6.50 1.01
CA GLU A 15 -17.51 -7.07 1.70
C GLU A 15 -17.57 -8.60 1.54
N VAL A 16 -17.37 -9.11 0.33
CA VAL A 16 -17.40 -10.55 0.05
C VAL A 16 -16.17 -11.24 0.64
N VAL A 17 -14.98 -10.72 0.36
CA VAL A 17 -13.70 -11.35 0.74
C VAL A 17 -13.51 -11.38 2.26
N PHE A 18 -13.75 -10.28 2.96
CA PHE A 18 -13.48 -10.21 4.41
C PHE A 18 -14.56 -10.86 5.26
N ASN A 19 -15.73 -11.21 4.71
CA ASN A 19 -16.73 -12.01 5.40
C ASN A 19 -16.60 -13.52 5.15
N HIS A 20 -15.69 -13.94 4.27
CA HIS A 20 -15.50 -15.36 3.96
C HIS A 20 -14.62 -16.07 5.03
N ARG A 21 -15.10 -17.20 5.57
CA ARG A 21 -14.39 -17.97 6.61
C ARG A 21 -13.01 -18.50 6.20
N ASP A 22 -12.79 -18.68 4.90
CA ASP A 22 -11.53 -19.17 4.32
C ASP A 22 -10.58 -18.02 3.91
N PHE A 23 -10.89 -16.77 4.26
CA PHE A 23 -9.96 -15.67 4.09
C PHE A 23 -8.68 -15.91 4.92
N ALA A 24 -7.55 -16.04 4.22
CA ALA A 24 -6.27 -16.42 4.83
C ALA A 24 -5.22 -15.30 4.80
N GLY A 25 -5.43 -14.23 4.03
CA GLY A 25 -4.50 -13.11 4.01
C GLY A 25 -4.85 -12.02 3.01
N LEU A 26 -4.22 -10.86 3.23
CA LEU A 26 -4.26 -9.68 2.40
C LEU A 26 -2.85 -9.35 1.92
N HIS A 27 -2.71 -9.11 0.62
CA HIS A 27 -1.53 -8.48 0.04
C HIS A 27 -1.98 -7.17 -0.63
N PHE A 28 -1.52 -6.03 -0.12
CA PHE A 28 -2.07 -4.72 -0.46
C PHE A 28 -0.98 -3.66 -0.68
N THR A 29 -1.16 -2.80 -1.68
CA THR A 29 -0.45 -1.54 -1.84
C THR A 29 -1.48 -0.43 -2.06
N GLY A 30 -1.36 0.68 -1.33
CA GLY A 30 -2.28 1.81 -1.46
C GLY A 30 -2.17 2.82 -0.33
N SER A 31 -3.25 3.54 -0.04
CA SER A 31 -3.22 4.59 0.97
C SER A 31 -3.21 4.02 2.41
N THR A 32 -2.53 4.73 3.32
CA THR A 32 -2.52 4.38 4.75
C THR A 32 -3.93 4.35 5.36
N GLY A 33 -4.82 5.24 4.89
CA GLY A 33 -6.21 5.29 5.35
C GLY A 33 -6.98 4.01 5.03
N VAL A 34 -6.90 3.55 3.78
CA VAL A 34 -7.52 2.29 3.35
C VAL A 34 -6.90 1.11 4.09
N PHE A 35 -5.57 1.03 4.18
CA PHE A 35 -4.90 -0.08 4.86
C PHE A 35 -5.33 -0.23 6.33
N ARG A 36 -5.45 0.89 7.06
CA ARG A 36 -5.95 0.91 8.44
C ARG A 36 -7.40 0.43 8.54
N GLN A 37 -8.25 0.82 7.59
CA GLN A 37 -9.64 0.36 7.54
C GLN A 37 -9.70 -1.15 7.31
N LEU A 38 -8.93 -1.67 6.35
CA LEU A 38 -8.84 -3.11 6.08
C LEU A 38 -8.34 -3.89 7.30
N TRP A 39 -7.29 -3.40 7.95
CA TRP A 39 -6.74 -4.02 9.16
C TRP A 39 -7.77 -4.09 10.29
N LYS A 40 -8.53 -2.99 10.51
CA LYS A 40 -9.62 -2.96 11.49
C LYS A 40 -10.70 -4.00 11.16
N THR A 41 -11.14 -4.07 9.90
CA THR A 41 -12.17 -5.02 9.46
C THR A 41 -11.75 -6.47 9.71
N ILE A 42 -10.52 -6.82 9.32
CA ILE A 42 -9.96 -8.16 9.55
C ILE A 42 -9.87 -8.46 11.05
N GLY A 43 -9.41 -7.49 11.87
CA GLY A 43 -9.35 -7.63 13.32
C GLY A 43 -10.72 -7.83 13.97
N THR A 44 -11.74 -7.08 13.56
CA THR A 44 -13.13 -7.24 14.03
C THR A 44 -13.71 -8.61 13.66
N ASN A 45 -13.33 -9.16 12.50
CA ASN A 45 -13.82 -10.44 12.00
C ASN A 45 -12.97 -11.65 12.44
N ILE A 46 -11.97 -11.48 13.30
CA ILE A 46 -10.93 -12.50 13.55
C ILE A 46 -11.47 -13.88 13.96
N ALA A 47 -12.57 -13.91 14.73
CA ALA A 47 -13.21 -15.14 15.19
C ALA A 47 -13.94 -15.93 14.07
N LYS A 48 -14.19 -15.30 12.91
CA LYS A 48 -14.87 -15.93 11.76
C LYS A 48 -13.91 -16.80 10.93
N TYR A 49 -12.62 -16.48 10.95
CA TYR A 49 -11.65 -17.08 10.05
C TYR A 49 -11.14 -18.41 10.58
N ARG A 50 -10.92 -19.38 9.68
CA ARG A 50 -10.34 -20.69 10.05
C ARG A 50 -8.88 -20.59 10.52
N THR A 51 -8.17 -19.57 10.08
CA THR A 51 -6.78 -19.28 10.42
C THR A 51 -6.61 -17.80 10.69
N TYR A 52 -5.57 -17.42 11.44
CA TYR A 52 -5.18 -16.01 11.56
C TYR A 52 -4.73 -15.46 10.20
N PRO A 53 -5.45 -14.49 9.60
CA PRO A 53 -5.08 -13.98 8.29
C PRO A 53 -3.78 -13.20 8.36
N ARG A 54 -2.90 -13.39 7.37
CA ARG A 54 -1.66 -12.62 7.26
C ARG A 54 -1.93 -11.34 6.52
N ILE A 55 -1.52 -10.20 7.10
CA ILE A 55 -1.68 -8.89 6.48
C ILE A 55 -0.30 -8.41 6.07
N VAL A 56 -0.08 -8.33 4.76
CA VAL A 56 1.15 -7.81 4.15
C VAL A 56 0.75 -6.59 3.32
N GLY A 57 1.39 -5.46 3.57
CA GLY A 57 1.16 -4.31 2.72
C GLY A 57 2.19 -3.21 2.82
N GLU A 58 2.13 -2.35 1.83
CA GLU A 58 2.92 -1.13 1.70
C GLU A 58 1.98 0.06 1.54
N THR A 59 2.36 1.17 2.15
CA THR A 59 1.64 2.44 2.05
C THR A 59 2.60 3.53 1.64
N GLY A 60 2.12 4.46 0.83
CA GLY A 60 2.97 5.55 0.33
C GLY A 60 3.61 6.40 1.42
N GLY A 61 4.62 7.16 1.00
CA GLY A 61 5.33 8.13 1.81
C GLY A 61 5.70 9.37 1.01
N LYS A 62 6.50 10.24 1.62
CA LYS A 62 7.19 11.32 0.92
C LYS A 62 8.63 11.38 1.41
N ASP A 63 9.53 11.29 0.45
CA ASP A 63 10.96 11.29 0.70
C ASP A 63 11.50 12.71 0.82
N PHE A 64 12.71 12.82 1.35
CA PHE A 64 13.39 14.10 1.52
C PHE A 64 14.84 14.02 1.03
N ILE A 65 15.38 15.17 0.64
CA ILE A 65 16.80 15.35 0.30
C ILE A 65 17.36 16.45 1.19
N VAL A 66 18.50 16.18 1.86
CA VAL A 66 19.27 17.17 2.63
C VAL A 66 20.61 17.38 1.94
N ALA A 67 20.99 18.64 1.69
CA ALA A 67 22.26 19.00 1.07
C ALA A 67 23.16 19.75 2.07
N HIS A 68 24.30 19.15 2.41
CA HIS A 68 25.37 19.80 3.18
C HIS A 68 26.12 20.82 2.28
N PRO A 69 26.75 21.88 2.81
CA PRO A 69 27.54 22.82 2.00
C PRO A 69 28.67 22.19 1.15
N SER A 70 29.10 20.98 1.49
CA SER A 70 30.09 20.22 0.70
C SER A 70 29.49 19.33 -0.40
N ALA A 71 28.17 19.35 -0.60
CA ALA A 71 27.50 18.51 -1.61
C ALA A 71 27.78 19.04 -3.03
N HIS A 72 27.84 18.14 -4.02
CA HIS A 72 27.99 18.52 -5.42
C HIS A 72 26.69 19.11 -5.98
N PRO A 73 26.66 20.39 -6.39
CA PRO A 73 25.40 21.05 -6.76
C PRO A 73 24.67 20.41 -7.94
N LEU A 74 25.41 19.91 -8.95
CA LEU A 74 24.81 19.28 -10.14
C LEU A 74 24.17 17.92 -9.83
N GLU A 75 24.75 17.15 -8.90
CA GLU A 75 24.17 15.88 -8.44
C GLU A 75 22.88 16.14 -7.66
N VAL A 76 22.89 17.13 -6.75
CA VAL A 76 21.72 17.55 -5.98
C VAL A 76 20.59 18.03 -6.91
N ALA A 77 20.91 18.89 -7.89
CA ALA A 77 19.92 19.36 -8.86
C ALA A 77 19.29 18.20 -9.65
N THR A 78 20.12 17.27 -10.14
CA THR A 78 19.64 16.07 -10.85
C THR A 78 18.75 15.21 -9.96
N GLY A 79 19.18 14.96 -8.71
CA GLY A 79 18.44 14.16 -7.74
C GLY A 79 17.08 14.75 -7.38
N ILE A 80 17.03 16.06 -7.09
CA ILE A 80 15.78 16.76 -6.76
C ILE A 80 14.83 16.79 -7.96
N SER A 81 15.31 17.17 -9.15
CA SER A 81 14.45 17.24 -10.34
C SER A 81 13.84 15.89 -10.69
N ARG A 82 14.62 14.81 -10.63
CA ARG A 82 14.12 13.46 -10.95
C ARG A 82 13.25 12.89 -9.84
N GLY A 83 13.69 13.03 -8.59
CA GLY A 83 12.94 12.54 -7.42
C GLY A 83 11.57 13.22 -7.29
N ALA A 84 11.48 14.53 -7.55
CA ALA A 84 10.22 15.26 -7.40
C ALA A 84 9.27 15.11 -8.60
N PHE A 85 9.80 15.00 -9.83
CA PHE A 85 8.99 15.19 -11.04
C PHE A 85 8.90 13.98 -11.98
N GLU A 86 9.72 12.94 -11.80
CA GLU A 86 9.50 11.72 -12.57
C GLU A 86 8.13 11.11 -12.26
N PHE A 87 7.43 10.67 -13.30
CA PHE A 87 6.04 10.22 -13.21
C PHE A 87 5.11 11.23 -12.51
N GLN A 88 5.38 12.53 -12.71
CA GLN A 88 4.64 13.65 -12.13
C GLN A 88 4.57 13.59 -10.58
N GLY A 89 5.54 12.95 -9.93
CA GLY A 89 5.57 12.78 -8.47
C GLY A 89 4.53 11.79 -7.94
N GLN A 90 3.98 10.92 -8.81
CA GLN A 90 2.99 9.90 -8.46
C GLN A 90 3.60 8.52 -8.19
N LYS A 91 4.91 8.46 -7.92
CA LYS A 91 5.54 7.27 -7.35
C LYS A 91 5.17 7.15 -5.85
N CYS A 92 5.36 5.97 -5.28
CA CYS A 92 5.10 5.75 -3.85
C CYS A 92 6.02 6.58 -2.94
N SER A 93 7.19 6.97 -3.47
CA SER A 93 8.23 7.76 -2.82
C SER A 93 8.95 8.62 -3.85
#